data_AF-A0A537DL48-F1
#
_entry.id   AF-A0A537DL48-F1
#
_cell.length_a   1.000
_cell.length_b   1.000
_cell.length_c   1.000
_cell.angle_alpha   90.00
_cell.angle_beta   90.00
_cell.angle_gamma   90.00
#
_symmetry.space_group_name_H-M   'P 1'
#
loop_
_entity.id
_entity.type
_entity.pdbx_description
1 polymer ?
#
loop_
_entity_poly.entity_id
_entity_poly.type
_entity_poly.pdbx_seq_one_letter_code
_entity_poly.pdbx_strand_id
1 'polypeptide(L)'
;GGHTAIAVHLNKRWRIYGETEDITLGNLLDMFAREAGLPSPGRPPIESKANEGRNLLPLPYTVKGNDVAYSGLLTAANRLLKQGHSIADICFSIQEVSFSMLAEAVERSLVQTRKNEVLLAGGVAMNRRLRDMIKSVAEDHGATFHPVPFEYTGDCGAQIACSGRLAFEFGTTVPVAESFVNPRWRLDEIDVPWIPRP
;
A
#
# COMPACT_ATOMS: atom_id res chain seq x y z
N GLY A 1 6.73 1.77 -3.94
CA GLY A 1 7.01 1.80 -5.38
C GLY A 1 6.50 0.55 -6.05
N GLY A 2 6.98 -0.63 -5.65
CA GLY A 2 6.70 -1.86 -6.42
C GLY A 2 5.30 -2.47 -6.29
N HIS A 3 4.63 -2.32 -5.13
CA HIS A 3 3.37 -3.04 -4.87
C HIS A 3 2.30 -2.18 -4.17
N THR A 4 1.04 -2.53 -4.40
CA THR A 4 -0.12 -2.09 -3.61
C THR A 4 -1.12 -3.24 -3.64
N ALA A 5 -1.25 -3.94 -2.51
CA ALA A 5 -2.08 -5.13 -2.38
C ALA A 5 -2.57 -5.31 -0.95
N ILE A 6 -3.71 -5.99 -0.81
CA ILE A 6 -4.33 -6.42 0.43
C ILE A 6 -4.18 -7.93 0.47
N ALA A 7 -3.31 -8.41 1.37
CA ALA A 7 -3.02 -9.83 1.52
C ALA A 7 -3.57 -10.35 2.85
N VAL A 8 -4.15 -11.55 2.81
CA VAL A 8 -4.70 -12.22 3.99
C VAL A 8 -4.17 -13.62 4.08
N HIS A 9 -3.70 -14.02 5.27
CA HIS A 9 -3.28 -15.39 5.51
C HIS A 9 -4.50 -16.30 5.73
N LEU A 10 -4.68 -17.29 4.84
CA LEU A 10 -5.76 -18.27 4.86
C LEU A 10 -5.22 -19.65 4.41
N ASN A 11 -5.52 -20.69 5.19
CA ASN A 11 -5.15 -22.08 4.86
C ASN A 11 -3.67 -22.28 4.51
N LYS A 12 -2.76 -21.74 5.35
CA LYS A 12 -1.29 -21.80 5.20
C LYS A 12 -0.70 -20.96 4.06
N ARG A 13 -1.50 -20.16 3.35
CA ARG A 13 -1.02 -19.31 2.26
C ARG A 13 -1.49 -17.88 2.44
N TRP A 14 -0.70 -16.95 1.94
CA TRP A 14 -1.20 -15.61 1.68
C TRP A 14 -2.13 -15.66 0.47
N ARG A 15 -3.23 -14.91 0.53
CA ARG A 15 -4.18 -14.74 -0.55
C ARG A 15 -4.30 -13.25 -0.82
N ILE A 16 -4.28 -12.86 -2.09
CA ILE A 16 -4.55 -11.47 -2.48
C ILE A 16 -6.07 -11.29 -2.53
N TYR A 17 -6.57 -10.38 -1.70
CA TYR A 17 -8.00 -10.02 -1.62
C TYR A 17 -8.33 -8.76 -2.39
N GLY A 18 -7.32 -7.94 -2.70
CA GLY A 18 -7.43 -6.77 -3.56
C GLY A 18 -6.04 -6.27 -3.93
N GLU A 19 -5.87 -5.74 -5.13
CA GLU A 19 -4.62 -5.17 -5.60
C GLU A 19 -4.85 -3.97 -6.52
N THR A 20 -3.76 -3.29 -6.89
CA THR A 20 -3.85 -2.28 -7.95
C THR A 20 -3.95 -2.95 -9.32
N GLU A 21 -4.87 -2.47 -10.17
CA GLU A 21 -4.98 -2.94 -11.56
C GLU A 21 -3.93 -2.29 -12.49
N ASP A 22 -3.28 -1.21 -12.05
CA ASP A 22 -2.40 -0.43 -12.90
C ASP A 22 -1.07 -0.01 -12.22
N ILE A 23 -0.92 1.25 -11.82
CA ILE A 23 0.25 1.75 -11.11
C ILE A 23 0.04 1.59 -9.61
N THR A 24 1.11 1.53 -8.84
CA THR A 24 1.00 1.46 -7.39
C THR A 24 0.72 2.84 -6.78
N LEU A 25 0.20 2.85 -5.55
CA LEU A 25 0.03 4.09 -4.78
C LEU A 25 1.36 4.84 -4.61
N GLY A 26 2.46 4.11 -4.38
CA GLY A 26 3.78 4.72 -4.29
C GLY A 26 4.21 5.38 -5.61
N ASN A 27 3.96 4.72 -6.74
CA ASN A 27 4.30 5.25 -8.06
C ASN A 27 3.42 6.46 -8.44
N LEU A 28 2.13 6.46 -8.07
CA LEU A 28 1.27 7.63 -8.20
C LEU A 28 1.90 8.86 -7.54
N LEU A 29 2.29 8.74 -6.27
CA LEU A 29 2.88 9.85 -5.51
C LEU A 29 4.24 10.28 -6.10
N ASP A 30 5.11 9.33 -6.42
CA ASP A 30 6.44 9.61 -6.95
C ASP A 30 6.38 10.26 -8.36
N MET A 31 5.47 9.81 -9.23
CA MET A 31 5.28 10.39 -10.57
C MET A 31 4.65 11.78 -10.53
N PHE A 32 3.63 11.98 -9.69
CA PHE A 32 3.03 13.30 -9.55
C PHE A 32 4.02 14.31 -8.94
N ALA A 33 4.78 13.91 -7.91
CA ALA A 33 5.82 14.77 -7.33
C ALA A 33 6.83 15.24 -8.39
N ARG A 34 7.24 14.34 -9.29
CA ARG A 34 8.13 14.68 -10.41
C ARG A 34 7.48 15.67 -11.38
N GLU A 35 6.23 15.47 -11.77
CA GLU A 35 5.51 16.40 -12.68
C GLU A 35 5.33 17.78 -12.02
N ALA A 36 5.08 17.82 -10.71
CA ALA A 36 4.92 19.04 -9.93
C ALA A 36 6.24 19.74 -9.58
N GLY A 37 7.40 19.22 -10.03
CA GLY A 37 8.71 19.80 -9.75
C GLY A 37 9.15 19.68 -8.29
N LEU A 38 8.60 18.74 -7.53
CA LEU A 38 8.97 18.47 -6.14
C LEU A 38 10.23 17.59 -6.06
N PRO A 39 11.03 17.71 -4.99
CA PRO A 39 12.25 16.92 -4.84
C PRO A 39 11.95 15.42 -4.67
N SER A 40 12.91 14.58 -5.06
CA SER A 40 12.87 13.13 -4.87
C SER A 40 13.54 12.73 -3.55
N PRO A 41 13.06 11.71 -2.82
CA PRO A 41 11.85 10.90 -3.09
C PRO A 41 10.57 11.72 -2.92
N GLY A 42 9.57 11.46 -3.77
CA GLY A 42 8.40 12.35 -3.92
C GLY A 42 7.41 12.32 -2.76
N ARG A 43 7.37 11.23 -1.98
CA ARG A 43 6.33 11.01 -0.96
C ARG A 43 6.36 12.01 0.21
N PRO A 44 7.50 12.28 0.88
CA PRO A 44 7.54 13.26 1.97
C PRO A 44 7.19 14.69 1.54
N PRO A 45 7.65 15.20 0.38
CA PRO A 45 7.21 16.50 -0.14
C PRO A 45 5.70 16.58 -0.41
N ILE A 46 5.10 15.52 -0.97
CA ILE A 46 3.65 15.48 -1.18
C ILE A 46 2.90 15.58 0.15
N GLU A 47 3.32 14.85 1.17
CA GLU A 47 2.72 14.92 2.51
C GLU A 47 2.88 16.29 3.16
N SER A 48 4.07 16.88 3.07
CA SER A 48 4.30 18.23 3.56
C SER A 48 3.37 19.24 2.86
N LYS A 49 3.26 19.17 1.52
CA LYS A 49 2.43 20.08 0.72
C LYS A 49 0.93 19.85 0.92
N ALA A 50 0.51 18.61 1.15
CA ALA A 50 -0.90 18.29 1.44
C ALA A 50 -1.40 19.02 2.70
N ASN A 51 -0.56 19.23 3.71
CA ASN A 51 -0.93 19.96 4.92
C ASN A 51 -1.21 21.45 4.68
N GLU A 52 -0.71 22.02 3.57
CA GLU A 52 -0.97 23.39 3.17
C GLU A 52 -2.26 23.51 2.33
N GLY A 53 -2.78 22.39 1.82
CA GLY A 53 -3.99 22.34 1.01
C GLY A 53 -5.24 22.61 1.83
N ARG A 54 -6.22 23.29 1.22
CA ARG A 54 -7.49 23.67 1.85
C ARG A 54 -8.70 23.22 1.06
N ASN A 55 -8.55 23.01 -0.24
CA ASN A 55 -9.64 22.70 -1.14
C ASN A 55 -9.50 21.27 -1.67
N LEU A 56 -10.57 20.48 -1.54
CA LEU A 56 -10.68 19.20 -2.22
C LEU A 56 -11.06 19.43 -3.68
N LEU A 57 -10.14 19.10 -4.59
CA LEU A 57 -10.34 19.18 -6.03
C LEU A 57 -10.99 17.88 -6.54
N PRO A 58 -11.84 17.97 -7.59
CA PRO A 58 -12.48 16.79 -8.16
C PRO A 58 -11.45 15.92 -8.88
N LEU A 59 -11.15 14.76 -8.29
CA LEU A 59 -10.33 13.70 -8.88
C LEU A 59 -11.18 12.43 -9.04
N PRO A 60 -10.89 11.59 -10.04
CA PRO A 60 -11.63 10.35 -10.25
C PRO A 60 -11.38 9.36 -9.11
N TYR A 61 -12.46 8.77 -8.61
CA TYR A 61 -12.44 7.75 -7.56
C TYR A 61 -12.74 6.39 -8.18
N THR A 62 -11.72 5.53 -8.31
CA THR A 62 -11.83 4.27 -9.10
C THR A 62 -11.55 3.04 -8.25
N VAL A 63 -12.59 2.47 -7.64
CA VAL A 63 -12.54 1.20 -6.91
C VAL A 63 -13.44 0.18 -7.62
N LYS A 64 -12.93 -1.03 -7.87
CA LYS A 64 -13.65 -2.12 -8.52
C LYS A 64 -13.62 -3.36 -7.62
N GLY A 65 -14.69 -3.59 -6.88
CA GLY A 65 -14.68 -4.62 -5.84
C GLY A 65 -13.67 -4.25 -4.74
N ASN A 66 -12.60 -5.03 -4.61
CA ASN A 66 -11.50 -4.73 -3.68
C ASN A 66 -10.25 -4.19 -4.39
N ASP A 67 -10.32 -4.04 -5.72
CA ASP A 67 -9.20 -3.55 -6.53
C ASP A 67 -9.29 -2.04 -6.75
N VAL A 68 -8.14 -1.41 -6.96
CA VAL A 68 -7.99 0.04 -7.12
C VAL A 68 -7.24 0.36 -8.41
N ALA A 69 -7.54 1.51 -9.02
CA ALA A 69 -6.80 1.99 -10.20
C ALA A 69 -6.43 3.47 -10.07
N TYR A 70 -5.14 3.78 -10.19
CA TYR A 70 -4.58 5.10 -9.90
C TYR A 70 -4.13 5.90 -11.13
N SER A 71 -4.02 5.29 -12.32
CA SER A 71 -3.53 5.99 -13.53
C SER A 71 -4.47 7.12 -13.97
N GLY A 72 -5.78 6.90 -13.84
CA GLY A 72 -6.78 7.93 -14.12
C GLY A 72 -6.66 9.12 -13.16
N LEU A 73 -6.42 8.84 -11.88
CA LEU A 73 -6.20 9.84 -10.85
C LEU A 73 -4.94 10.67 -11.13
N LEU A 74 -3.81 10.03 -11.46
CA LEU A 74 -2.58 10.71 -11.87
C LEU A 74 -2.81 11.63 -13.08
N THR A 75 -3.48 11.12 -14.10
CA THR A 75 -3.76 11.88 -15.33
C THR A 75 -4.61 13.12 -15.04
N ALA A 76 -5.65 12.97 -14.21
CA ALA A 76 -6.50 14.08 -13.79
C ALA A 76 -5.74 15.11 -12.94
N ALA A 77 -4.91 14.66 -12.00
CA ALA A 77 -4.08 15.53 -11.17
C ALA A 77 -3.07 16.33 -12.02
N ASN A 78 -2.41 15.70 -12.99
CA ASN A 78 -1.50 16.39 -13.91
C ASN A 78 -2.24 17.42 -14.79
N ARG A 79 -3.50 17.15 -15.14
CA ARG A 79 -4.33 18.13 -15.85
C ARG A 79 -4.64 19.35 -14.98
N LEU A 80 -5.00 19.16 -13.71
CA LEU A 80 -5.23 20.25 -12.77
C LEU A 80 -3.97 21.09 -12.55
N LEU A 81 -2.81 20.42 -12.47
CA LEU A 81 -1.51 21.11 -12.38
C LEU A 81 -1.27 22.00 -13.61
N LYS A 82 -1.52 21.51 -14.82
CA LYS A 82 -1.39 22.28 -16.07
C LYS A 82 -2.41 23.43 -16.18
N GLN A 83 -3.54 23.31 -15.50
CA GLN A 83 -4.56 24.36 -15.40
C GLN A 83 -4.20 25.43 -14.35
N GLY A 84 -3.08 25.29 -13.64
CA GLY A 84 -2.60 26.26 -12.67
C GLY A 84 -3.23 26.16 -11.28
N HIS A 85 -3.86 25.03 -10.95
CA HIS A 85 -4.35 24.81 -9.59
C HIS A 85 -3.19 24.75 -8.58
N SER A 86 -3.48 25.10 -7.34
CA SER A 86 -2.51 25.05 -6.24
C SER A 86 -1.94 23.64 -6.08
N ILE A 87 -0.61 23.51 -6.10
CA ILE A 87 0.07 22.23 -5.85
C ILE A 87 -0.34 21.67 -4.49
N ALA A 88 -0.50 22.52 -3.47
CA ALA A 88 -0.93 22.10 -2.14
C ALA A 88 -2.33 21.47 -2.17
N ASP A 89 -3.29 22.09 -2.86
CA ASP A 89 -4.66 21.56 -3.00
C ASP A 89 -4.67 20.25 -3.82
N ILE A 90 -3.83 20.14 -4.85
CA ILE A 90 -3.70 18.89 -5.62
C ILE A 90 -3.08 17.79 -4.74
N CYS A 91 -2.00 18.06 -4.01
CA CYS A 91 -1.38 17.10 -3.08
C CYS A 91 -2.37 16.62 -2.03
N PHE A 92 -3.12 17.55 -1.42
CA PHE A 92 -4.18 17.24 -0.48
C PHE A 92 -5.24 16.32 -1.12
N SER A 93 -5.74 16.70 -2.29
CA SER A 93 -6.77 15.92 -3.00
C SER A 93 -6.29 14.54 -3.43
N ILE A 94 -5.04 14.41 -3.89
CA ILE A 94 -4.44 13.11 -4.22
C ILE A 94 -4.41 12.23 -2.98
N GLN A 95 -3.96 12.74 -1.84
CA GLN A 95 -3.93 11.95 -0.60
C GLN A 95 -5.32 11.52 -0.19
N GLU A 96 -6.26 12.47 -0.07
CA GLU A 96 -7.61 12.15 0.37
C GLU A 96 -8.28 11.12 -0.54
N VAL A 97 -8.23 11.31 -1.86
CA VAL A 97 -8.90 10.41 -2.81
C VAL A 97 -8.19 9.06 -2.88
N SER A 98 -6.88 9.03 -3.06
CA SER A 98 -6.15 7.76 -3.24
C SER A 98 -6.10 6.91 -1.96
N PHE A 99 -5.97 7.54 -0.78
CA PHE A 99 -5.99 6.80 0.48
C PHE A 99 -7.39 6.34 0.85
N SER A 100 -8.44 7.14 0.56
CA SER A 100 -9.83 6.69 0.76
C SER A 100 -10.16 5.49 -0.12
N MET A 101 -9.73 5.49 -1.39
CA MET A 101 -9.88 4.34 -2.29
C MET A 101 -9.26 3.06 -1.70
N LEU A 102 -8.03 3.16 -1.16
CA LEU A 102 -7.37 2.04 -0.50
C LEU A 102 -8.07 1.64 0.81
N ALA A 103 -8.52 2.62 1.60
CA ALA A 103 -9.23 2.40 2.86
C ALA A 103 -10.55 1.65 2.64
N GLU A 104 -11.33 2.03 1.61
CA GLU A 104 -12.55 1.32 1.21
C GLU A 104 -12.26 -0.13 0.80
N ALA A 105 -11.20 -0.37 0.02
CA ALA A 105 -10.81 -1.72 -0.35
C ALA A 105 -10.37 -2.57 0.86
N VAL A 106 -9.65 -1.95 1.81
CA VAL A 106 -9.25 -2.58 3.08
C VAL A 106 -10.47 -2.91 3.93
N GLU A 107 -11.43 -1.98 4.05
CA GLU A 107 -12.66 -2.18 4.79
C GLU A 107 -13.46 -3.37 4.24
N ARG A 108 -13.68 -3.41 2.92
CA ARG A 108 -14.36 -4.53 2.25
C ARG A 108 -13.65 -5.86 2.53
N SER A 109 -12.33 -5.87 2.43
CA SER A 109 -11.51 -7.06 2.70
C SER A 109 -11.60 -7.50 4.16
N LEU A 110 -11.59 -6.56 5.10
CA LEU A 110 -11.71 -6.82 6.54
C LEU A 110 -13.05 -7.50 6.86
N VAL A 111 -14.15 -6.95 6.36
CA VAL A 111 -15.50 -7.51 6.54
C VAL A 111 -15.63 -8.90 5.90
N GLN A 112 -15.13 -9.08 4.67
CA GLN A 112 -15.20 -10.36 3.96
C GLN A 112 -14.40 -11.46 4.65
N THR A 113 -13.23 -11.12 5.20
CA THR A 113 -12.31 -12.08 5.80
C THR A 113 -12.59 -12.35 7.27
N ARG A 114 -13.41 -11.49 7.91
CA ARG A 114 -13.72 -11.52 9.35
C ARG A 114 -12.46 -11.54 10.23
N LYS A 115 -11.37 -10.96 9.74
CA LYS A 115 -10.17 -10.74 10.53
C LYS A 115 -10.43 -9.58 11.50
N ASN A 116 -9.70 -9.60 12.61
CA ASN A 116 -9.80 -8.63 13.69
C ASN A 116 -8.52 -7.80 13.83
N GLU A 117 -7.60 -7.90 12.87
CA GLU A 117 -6.32 -7.19 12.87
C GLU A 117 -6.01 -6.66 11.46
N VAL A 118 -5.51 -5.43 11.39
CA VAL A 118 -5.05 -4.79 10.15
C VAL A 118 -3.58 -4.39 10.32
N LEU A 119 -2.70 -4.99 9.50
CA LEU A 119 -1.28 -4.65 9.44
C LEU A 119 -1.01 -3.76 8.23
N LEU A 120 -0.34 -2.62 8.44
CA LEU A 120 0.07 -1.72 7.37
C LEU A 120 1.59 -1.68 7.21
N ALA A 121 2.08 -2.11 6.05
CA ALA A 121 3.49 -2.23 5.72
C ALA A 121 3.84 -1.55 4.38
N GLY A 122 5.14 -1.40 4.11
CA GLY A 122 5.66 -0.80 2.88
C GLY A 122 5.97 0.70 3.01
N GLY A 123 6.81 1.23 2.13
CA GLY A 123 7.33 2.60 2.28
C GLY A 123 6.29 3.73 2.18
N VAL A 124 5.08 3.46 1.67
CA VAL A 124 3.96 4.44 1.70
C VAL A 124 3.29 4.46 3.08
N ALA A 125 3.38 3.37 3.84
CA ALA A 125 2.86 3.27 5.20
C ALA A 125 3.54 4.25 6.17
N MET A 126 4.58 4.96 5.77
CA MET A 126 5.17 6.03 6.59
C MET A 126 4.29 7.29 6.64
N ASN A 127 3.41 7.46 5.66
CA ASN A 127 2.51 8.61 5.58
C ASN A 127 1.47 8.58 6.71
N ARG A 128 1.38 9.67 7.46
CA ARG A 128 0.52 9.78 8.65
C ARG A 128 -0.96 9.76 8.27
N ARG A 129 -1.33 10.48 7.21
CA ARG A 129 -2.73 10.55 6.76
C ARG A 129 -3.27 9.17 6.37
N LEU A 130 -2.47 8.37 5.65
CA LEU A 130 -2.82 6.99 5.33
C LEU A 130 -2.97 6.14 6.61
N ARG A 131 -2.03 6.24 7.56
CA ARG A 131 -2.14 5.52 8.85
C ARG A 131 -3.44 5.87 9.57
N ASP A 132 -3.79 7.15 9.63
CA ASP A 132 -4.98 7.62 10.34
C ASP A 132 -6.27 7.10 9.68
N MET A 133 -6.34 7.09 8.35
CA MET A 133 -7.50 6.54 7.62
C MET A 133 -7.65 5.03 7.85
N ILE A 134 -6.58 4.25 7.67
CA ILE A 134 -6.63 2.80 7.86
C ILE A 134 -6.89 2.44 9.33
N LYS A 135 -6.35 3.21 10.27
CA LYS A 135 -6.63 3.07 11.70
C LYS A 135 -8.13 3.27 11.98
N SER A 136 -8.73 4.32 11.42
CA SER A 136 -10.16 4.59 11.59
C SER A 136 -11.01 3.43 11.08
N VAL A 137 -10.69 2.89 9.89
CA VAL A 137 -11.35 1.69 9.35
C VAL A 137 -11.23 0.49 10.30
N ALA A 138 -10.06 0.25 10.90
CA ALA A 138 -9.89 -0.84 11.85
C ALA A 138 -10.74 -0.61 13.12
N GLU A 139 -10.73 0.60 13.68
CA GLU A 139 -11.47 0.97 14.90
C GLU A 139 -12.99 0.85 14.70
N ASP A 140 -13.51 1.30 13.56
CA ASP A 140 -14.93 1.24 13.21
C ASP A 140 -15.46 -0.21 13.16
N HIS A 141 -14.58 -1.17 12.87
CA HIS A 141 -14.90 -2.61 12.79
C HIS A 141 -14.43 -3.40 14.02
N GLY A 142 -13.98 -2.74 15.09
CA GLY A 142 -13.50 -3.39 16.31
C GLY A 142 -12.22 -4.21 16.10
N ALA A 143 -11.46 -3.92 15.05
CA ALA A 143 -10.17 -4.55 14.75
C ALA A 143 -9.00 -3.75 15.33
N THR A 144 -7.88 -4.42 15.63
CA THR A 144 -6.65 -3.75 16.05
C THR A 144 -5.84 -3.30 14.84
N PHE A 145 -5.26 -2.10 14.93
CA PHE A 145 -4.39 -1.56 13.89
C PHE A 145 -2.91 -1.67 14.28
N HIS A 146 -2.13 -2.31 13.42
CA HIS A 146 -0.69 -2.53 13.61
C HIS A 146 0.09 -1.88 12.45
N PRO A 147 0.58 -0.64 12.59
CA PRO A 147 1.50 -0.10 11.62
C PRO A 147 2.90 -0.66 11.87
N VAL A 148 3.59 -1.09 10.82
CA VAL A 148 4.98 -1.54 10.95
C VAL A 148 5.87 -0.38 11.44
N PRO A 149 6.84 -0.63 12.36
CA PRO A 149 7.80 0.38 12.79
C PRO A 149 8.54 1.00 11.60
N PHE A 150 8.86 2.30 11.67
CA PHE A 150 9.42 3.02 10.54
C PHE A 150 10.71 2.38 9.98
N GLU A 151 11.58 1.89 10.86
CA GLU A 151 12.82 1.16 10.51
C GLU A 151 12.61 -0.13 9.69
N TYR A 152 11.39 -0.68 9.73
CA TYR A 152 11.01 -1.89 9.00
C TYR A 152 9.93 -1.65 7.93
N THR A 153 9.55 -0.40 7.66
CA THR A 153 8.54 -0.11 6.60
C THR A 153 9.12 -0.10 5.20
N GLY A 154 10.40 0.25 5.03
CA GLY A 154 11.11 0.15 3.75
C GLY A 154 11.60 -1.27 3.46
N ASP A 155 12.11 -1.48 2.25
CA ASP A 155 12.76 -2.75 1.90
C ASP A 155 14.06 -2.88 2.71
N CYS A 156 14.19 -3.92 3.53
CA CYS A 156 15.39 -4.13 4.34
C CYS A 156 15.81 -5.60 4.44
N GLY A 157 17.12 -5.82 4.56
CA GLY A 157 17.69 -7.17 4.66
C GLY A 157 17.19 -7.96 5.86
N ALA A 158 16.75 -7.29 6.93
CA ALA A 158 16.18 -7.94 8.11
C ALA A 158 14.86 -8.67 7.79
N GLN A 159 14.01 -8.12 6.92
CA GLN A 159 12.76 -8.79 6.48
C GLN A 159 13.08 -10.09 5.72
N ILE A 160 14.10 -10.07 4.86
CA ILE A 160 14.55 -11.22 4.08
C ILE A 160 15.18 -12.28 4.98
N ALA A 161 16.09 -11.87 5.86
CA ALA A 161 16.76 -12.77 6.81
C ALA A 161 15.76 -13.44 7.76
N CYS A 162 14.78 -12.69 8.28
CA CYS A 162 13.74 -13.24 9.15
C CYS A 162 12.89 -14.27 8.43
N SER A 163 12.41 -13.97 7.21
CA SER A 163 11.60 -14.89 6.40
C SER A 163 12.39 -16.15 6.04
N GLY A 164 13.65 -16.02 5.65
CA GLY A 164 14.53 -17.16 5.35
C GLY A 164 14.81 -18.04 6.56
N ARG A 165 15.06 -17.43 7.74
CA ARG A 165 15.22 -18.17 9.01
C ARG A 165 13.96 -18.96 9.36
N LEU A 166 12.78 -18.32 9.30
CA LEU A 166 11.50 -18.98 9.58
C LEU A 166 11.22 -20.13 8.61
N ALA A 167 11.47 -19.92 7.31
CA ALA A 167 11.34 -20.98 6.32
C ALA A 167 12.25 -22.18 6.65
N PHE A 168 13.52 -21.92 6.97
CA PHE A 168 14.49 -22.94 7.32
C PHE A 168 14.11 -23.71 8.60
N GLU A 169 13.68 -23.03 9.65
CA GLU A 169 13.22 -23.63 10.91
C GLU A 169 12.03 -24.59 10.72
N PHE A 170 11.19 -24.31 9.72
CA PHE A 170 10.05 -25.14 9.35
C PHE A 170 10.35 -26.09 8.18
N GLY A 171 11.63 -26.37 7.92
CA GLY A 171 12.08 -27.39 6.97
C GLY A 171 11.97 -27.01 5.49
N THR A 172 11.71 -25.73 5.19
CA THR A 172 11.70 -25.22 3.80
C THR A 172 13.12 -24.86 3.40
N THR A 173 13.68 -25.57 2.43
CA THR A 173 15.01 -25.32 1.87
C THR A 173 14.96 -25.26 0.34
N VAL A 174 15.92 -24.57 -0.28
CA VAL A 174 16.02 -24.43 -1.73
C VAL A 174 17.43 -24.85 -2.17
N PRO A 175 17.58 -25.84 -3.06
CA PRO A 175 18.88 -26.18 -3.63
C PRO A 175 19.49 -24.98 -4.38
N VAL A 176 20.81 -24.84 -4.36
CA VAL A 176 21.51 -23.73 -5.04
C VAL A 176 21.21 -23.70 -6.55
N ALA A 177 21.01 -24.86 -7.18
CA ALA A 177 20.63 -24.95 -8.60
C ALA A 177 19.22 -24.40 -8.89
N GLU A 178 18.35 -24.35 -7.87
CA GLU A 178 16.96 -23.90 -7.95
C GLU A 178 16.75 -22.50 -7.34
N SER A 179 17.79 -21.90 -6.75
CA SER A 179 17.72 -20.58 -6.12
C SER A 179 17.85 -19.43 -7.14
N PHE A 180 17.19 -19.55 -8.29
CA PHE A 180 17.19 -18.52 -9.33
C PHE A 180 16.24 -17.38 -9.01
N VAL A 181 16.47 -16.21 -9.62
CA VAL A 181 15.60 -15.04 -9.46
C VAL A 181 14.29 -15.26 -10.20
N ASN A 182 13.16 -15.11 -9.51
CA ASN A 182 11.82 -15.10 -10.12
C ASN A 182 11.20 -13.69 -10.01
N PRO A 183 11.20 -12.89 -11.08
CA PRO A 183 10.63 -11.54 -11.07
C PRO A 183 9.10 -11.49 -10.91
N ARG A 184 8.40 -12.61 -11.16
CA ARG A 184 6.94 -12.72 -11.09
C ARG A 184 6.49 -13.62 -9.95
N TRP A 185 7.32 -13.75 -8.92
CA TRP A 185 7.03 -14.62 -7.79
C TRP A 185 5.79 -14.13 -7.05
N ARG A 186 4.70 -14.90 -7.09
CA ARG A 186 3.46 -14.49 -6.46
C ARG A 186 3.43 -14.91 -5.00
N LEU A 187 2.87 -14.04 -4.16
CA LEU A 187 2.75 -14.28 -2.72
C LEU A 187 1.83 -15.47 -2.39
N ASP A 188 0.87 -15.79 -3.27
CA ASP A 188 -0.10 -16.87 -3.10
C ASP A 188 0.39 -18.26 -3.56
N GLU A 189 1.59 -18.32 -4.14
CA GLU A 189 2.28 -19.56 -4.50
C GLU A 189 3.08 -20.14 -3.32
N ILE A 190 3.27 -19.37 -2.24
CA ILE A 190 4.17 -19.71 -1.14
C ILE A 190 3.38 -20.25 0.06
N ASP A 191 3.75 -21.44 0.52
CA ASP A 191 3.27 -22.00 1.79
C ASP A 191 4.02 -21.36 2.97
N VAL A 192 3.27 -21.01 4.02
CA VAL A 192 3.73 -20.28 5.20
C VAL A 192 3.50 -21.15 6.44
N PRO A 193 4.30 -22.22 6.64
CA PRO A 193 4.06 -23.23 7.66
C PRO A 193 4.22 -22.72 9.10
N TRP A 194 4.89 -21.58 9.30
CA TRP A 194 5.17 -21.01 10.62
C TRP A 194 4.03 -20.18 11.22
N ILE A 195 2.99 -19.86 10.45
CA ILE A 195 1.80 -19.20 10.98
C ILE A 195 0.81 -20.28 11.46
N PRO A 196 0.46 -20.32 12.75
CA PRO A 196 -0.49 -21.30 13.28
C PRO A 196 -1.85 -21.20 12.58
N ARG A 197 -2.58 -22.32 12.53
CA ARG A 197 -3.98 -22.27 12.11
C ARG A 197 -4.79 -21.56 13.20
N PRO A 198 -5.66 -20.60 12.84
CA PRO A 198 -6.68 -20.13 13.77
C PRO A 198 -7.64 -21.26 14.14
#